data_AF-A0A0W1L8R3-F1
#
_entry.id   AF-A0A0W1L8R3-F1
#
_cell.length_a   1.000
_cell.length_b   1.000
_cell.length_c   1.000
_cell.angle_alpha   90.00
_cell.angle_beta   90.00
_cell.angle_gamma   90.00
#
_symmetry.space_group_name_H-M   'P 1'
#
loop_
_entity.id
_entity.type
_entity.pdbx_description
1 polymer ?
#
loop_
_entity_poly.entity_id
_entity_poly.type
_entity_poly.pdbx_seq_one_letter_code
_entity_poly.pdbx_strand_id
1 'polypeptide(L)'
;MNPASNRPWYQGITSLWLKEAGCASYFIAALISTLLCLVAIGVDEELLELMIMFSTISMYSAIAWQSIKMQATEWQVLVPDYCKHVMFQGKFFLVVNNIIALSSITIAGNAVLLTTLCVANLLGIIIWFLNRSNSHLFTAICYFFFLISILICVLIDQLSLWLAPICALGFIGIVLAHKTFTNAYRWHSDSLANYRQGLQSGWSPIPSGFLSNYGNAINKQLFPLSYFVGASLSQYLILIAIFCGMAVTVNLFINIIEHAVFILTLLLFTIVTLSLWSKIQKQNSWELLFTLPIYNSSYSAKVALSHSAFKLAIMIAALFFITVLALVIPHQELFLFNILGYALACASGVLFSFAISNVCKNINLLGVFLCLSFGFNMGLVNYIFDHGDSLLVLVLVSLYTVLMAGLNRFTVRYI
;
A
#
# COMPACT_ATOMS: atom_id res chain seq x y z
N MET A 1 41.82 -14.57 12.89
CA MET A 1 41.00 -14.51 11.67
C MET A 1 39.62 -15.04 12.01
N ASN A 2 38.61 -14.18 12.11
CA ASN A 2 37.25 -14.61 12.47
C ASN A 2 36.54 -15.22 11.26
N PRO A 3 35.95 -16.43 11.35
CA PRO A 3 35.25 -17.10 10.25
C PRO A 3 33.90 -16.43 9.87
N ALA A 4 33.65 -15.19 10.31
CA ALA A 4 32.41 -14.47 10.04
C ALA A 4 32.38 -13.77 8.65
N SER A 5 33.49 -13.73 7.90
CA SER A 5 33.64 -12.78 6.79
C SER A 5 33.22 -13.25 5.38
N ASN A 6 32.68 -14.47 5.21
CA ASN A 6 32.26 -14.94 3.87
C ASN A 6 30.78 -15.33 3.85
N ARG A 7 29.91 -14.53 4.48
CA ARG A 7 28.47 -14.66 4.22
C ARG A 7 28.15 -14.02 2.87
N PRO A 8 27.54 -14.74 1.92
CA PRO A 8 27.18 -14.15 0.65
C PRO A 8 26.22 -12.97 0.85
N TRP A 9 26.41 -11.90 0.09
CA TRP A 9 25.63 -10.66 0.23
C TRP A 9 24.11 -10.89 0.08
N TYR A 10 23.69 -11.93 -0.66
CA TYR A 10 22.29 -12.27 -0.88
C TYR A 10 21.65 -13.07 0.27
N GLN A 11 22.44 -13.48 1.27
CA GLN A 11 21.92 -14.26 2.38
C GLN A 11 20.91 -13.44 3.19
N GLY A 12 19.74 -14.03 3.43
CA GLY A 12 18.68 -13.41 4.25
C GLY A 12 17.80 -12.39 3.53
N ILE A 13 17.93 -12.21 2.19
CA ILE A 13 17.09 -11.25 1.43
C ILE A 13 15.60 -11.47 1.71
N THR A 14 15.14 -12.72 1.64
CA THR A 14 13.72 -13.05 1.86
C THR A 14 13.26 -12.69 3.27
N SER A 15 14.08 -12.95 4.28
CA SER A 15 13.75 -12.64 5.66
C SER A 15 13.81 -11.14 5.98
N LEU A 16 14.68 -10.39 5.31
CA LEU A 16 14.88 -8.97 5.58
C LEU A 16 13.86 -8.12 4.84
N TRP A 17 13.63 -8.38 3.56
CA TRP A 17 12.87 -7.50 2.67
C TRP A 17 11.43 -7.95 2.42
N LEU A 18 11.18 -9.26 2.50
CA LEU A 18 9.88 -9.84 2.09
C LEU A 18 9.05 -10.37 3.26
N LYS A 19 9.67 -10.76 4.38
CA LYS A 19 8.96 -11.34 5.52
C LYS A 19 8.17 -10.31 6.34
N GLU A 20 8.65 -9.07 6.41
CA GLU A 20 8.06 -8.02 7.25
C GLU A 20 7.14 -7.10 6.46
N ALA A 21 6.00 -6.74 7.04
CA ALA A 21 4.93 -6.02 6.37
C ALA A 21 5.39 -4.66 5.84
N GLY A 22 5.97 -3.87 6.74
CA GLY A 22 6.36 -2.51 6.41
C GLY A 22 7.47 -2.44 5.37
N CYS A 23 8.32 -3.47 5.22
CA CYS A 23 9.32 -3.48 4.13
C CYS A 23 8.71 -4.03 2.84
N ALA A 24 7.99 -5.15 2.93
CA ALA A 24 7.43 -5.84 1.78
C ALA A 24 6.39 -4.97 1.03
N SER A 25 5.61 -4.15 1.74
CA SER A 25 4.62 -3.25 1.14
C SER A 25 5.25 -2.28 0.13
N TYR A 26 6.42 -1.73 0.45
CA TYR A 26 7.14 -0.86 -0.47
C TYR A 26 8.01 -1.63 -1.46
N PHE A 27 8.65 -2.71 -1.01
CA PHE A 27 9.59 -3.46 -1.82
C PHE A 27 8.89 -4.21 -2.97
N ILE A 28 7.75 -4.87 -2.71
CA ILE A 28 6.98 -5.56 -3.75
C ILE A 28 6.41 -4.54 -4.75
N ALA A 29 5.84 -3.43 -4.26
CA ALA A 29 5.33 -2.36 -5.12
C ALA A 29 6.42 -1.76 -5.99
N ALA A 30 7.61 -1.53 -5.43
CA ALA A 30 8.78 -1.06 -6.17
C ALA A 30 9.15 -2.06 -7.28
N LEU A 31 9.32 -3.35 -6.95
CA LEU A 31 9.69 -4.38 -7.94
C LEU A 31 8.67 -4.52 -9.07
N ILE A 32 7.37 -4.58 -8.75
CA ILE A 32 6.31 -4.66 -9.77
C ILE A 32 6.35 -3.42 -10.66
N SER A 33 6.42 -2.23 -10.08
CA SER A 33 6.44 -0.98 -10.85
C SER A 33 7.71 -0.83 -11.70
N THR A 34 8.84 -1.32 -11.20
CA THR A 34 10.10 -1.38 -11.97
C THR A 34 9.95 -2.27 -13.21
N LEU A 35 9.30 -3.43 -13.06
CA LEU A 35 9.03 -4.33 -14.18
C LEU A 35 8.01 -3.73 -15.15
N LEU A 36 6.98 -3.04 -14.63
CA LEU A 36 6.00 -2.34 -15.45
C LEU A 36 6.62 -1.19 -16.25
N CYS A 37 7.72 -0.58 -15.79
CA CYS A 37 8.47 0.39 -16.60
C CYS A 37 8.95 -0.20 -17.93
N LEU A 38 9.17 -1.52 -18.03
CA LEU A 38 9.56 -2.16 -19.31
C LEU A 38 8.36 -2.36 -20.24
N VAL A 39 7.15 -2.51 -19.68
CA VAL A 39 5.92 -2.73 -20.43
C VAL A 39 5.30 -1.41 -20.88
N ALA A 40 5.38 -0.36 -20.04
CA ALA A 40 4.77 0.94 -20.28
C ALA A 40 5.38 1.71 -21.46
N ILE A 41 6.58 1.32 -21.93
CA ILE A 41 7.31 1.93 -23.05
C ILE A 41 6.46 2.03 -24.34
N GLY A 42 5.53 1.10 -24.53
CA GLY A 42 4.67 1.07 -25.72
C GLY A 42 3.21 1.49 -25.49
N VAL A 43 2.88 2.00 -24.30
CA VAL A 43 1.49 2.31 -23.93
C VAL A 43 1.28 3.81 -23.82
N ASP A 44 2.00 4.47 -22.91
CA ASP A 44 1.82 5.89 -22.61
C ASP A 44 3.05 6.44 -21.84
N GLU A 45 3.50 7.64 -22.20
CA GLU A 45 4.64 8.31 -21.57
C GLU A 45 4.30 8.79 -20.15
N GLU A 46 3.07 9.26 -19.90
CA GLU A 46 2.63 9.71 -18.58
C GLU A 46 2.60 8.54 -17.58
N LEU A 47 2.17 7.38 -18.04
CA LEU A 47 2.21 6.14 -17.26
C LEU A 47 3.66 5.74 -16.95
N LEU A 48 4.57 5.86 -17.92
CA LEU A 48 5.98 5.56 -17.70
C LEU A 48 6.62 6.51 -16.67
N GLU A 49 6.32 7.81 -16.74
CA GLU A 49 6.75 8.81 -15.76
C GLU A 49 6.29 8.45 -14.34
N LEU A 50 5.00 8.15 -14.18
CA LEU A 50 4.42 7.73 -12.91
C LEU A 50 5.09 6.46 -12.38
N MET A 51 5.34 5.46 -13.23
CA MET A 51 5.98 4.20 -12.81
C MET A 51 7.43 4.41 -12.38
N ILE A 52 8.18 5.29 -13.05
CA ILE A 52 9.57 5.64 -12.67
C ILE A 52 9.60 6.32 -11.30
N MET A 53 8.73 7.31 -11.07
CA MET A 53 8.62 8.00 -9.78
C MET A 53 8.23 7.02 -8.68
N PHE A 54 7.13 6.29 -8.89
CA PHE A 54 6.55 5.41 -7.89
C PHE A 54 7.47 4.24 -7.52
N SER A 55 8.13 3.60 -8.50
CA SER A 55 9.09 2.52 -8.25
C SER A 55 10.27 3.00 -7.41
N THR A 56 10.86 4.14 -7.77
CA THR A 56 12.05 4.68 -7.12
C THR A 56 11.76 5.10 -5.68
N ILE A 57 10.69 5.87 -5.46
CA ILE A 57 10.30 6.33 -4.11
C ILE A 57 9.92 5.15 -3.20
N SER A 58 9.23 4.15 -3.75
CA SER A 58 8.91 2.93 -3.01
C SER A 58 10.18 2.16 -2.63
N MET A 59 11.16 2.06 -3.53
CA MET A 59 12.43 1.40 -3.21
C MET A 59 13.18 2.12 -2.07
N TYR A 60 13.24 3.46 -2.10
CA TYR A 60 13.82 4.25 -1.02
C TYR A 60 13.04 4.12 0.30
N SER A 61 11.71 4.08 0.24
CA SER A 61 10.84 3.84 1.41
C SER A 61 11.10 2.46 2.02
N ALA A 62 11.32 1.42 1.21
CA ALA A 62 11.69 0.08 1.69
C ALA A 62 13.05 0.09 2.44
N ILE A 63 14.02 0.84 1.95
CA ILE A 63 15.35 0.99 2.57
C ILE A 63 15.28 1.85 3.83
N ALA A 64 14.48 2.91 3.81
CA ALA A 64 14.18 3.73 4.98
C ALA A 64 13.51 2.88 6.07
N TRP A 65 12.60 1.97 5.71
CA TRP A 65 12.01 1.01 6.65
C TRP A 65 13.06 0.12 7.33
N GLN A 66 14.04 -0.40 6.58
CA GLN A 66 15.17 -1.12 7.19
C GLN A 66 15.96 -0.25 8.18
N SER A 67 16.06 1.05 7.90
CA SER A 67 16.70 2.01 8.82
C SER A 67 15.91 2.20 10.12
N ILE A 68 14.58 2.15 10.07
CA ILE A 68 13.72 2.13 11.28
C ILE A 68 13.97 0.85 12.07
N LYS A 69 14.00 -0.31 11.41
CA LYS A 69 14.24 -1.60 12.05
C LYS A 69 15.59 -1.63 12.79
N MET A 70 16.63 -1.10 12.17
CA MET A 70 17.96 -0.97 12.78
C MET A 70 17.92 -0.08 14.03
N GLN A 71 17.12 0.99 14.04
CA GLN A 71 16.93 1.87 15.22
C GLN A 71 15.98 1.28 16.26
N ALA A 72 15.03 0.43 15.86
CA ALA A 72 14.05 -0.19 16.73
C ALA A 72 14.60 -1.41 17.48
N THR A 73 15.64 -2.05 16.95
CA THR A 73 16.15 -3.32 17.46
C THR A 73 17.62 -3.20 17.87
N GLU A 74 18.00 -3.88 18.95
CA GLU A 74 19.40 -3.96 19.39
C GLU A 74 20.22 -4.96 18.56
N TRP A 75 19.60 -5.58 17.55
CA TRP A 75 20.22 -6.58 16.66
C TRP A 75 21.49 -6.08 15.97
N GLN A 76 21.56 -4.78 15.68
CA GLN A 76 22.75 -4.15 15.12
C GLN A 76 23.97 -4.17 16.06
N VAL A 77 23.77 -4.25 17.36
CA VAL A 77 24.85 -4.36 18.37
C VAL A 77 25.26 -5.82 18.53
N LEU A 78 24.30 -6.74 18.42
CA LEU A 78 24.48 -8.17 18.66
C LEU A 78 25.08 -8.91 17.46
N VAL A 79 24.72 -8.52 16.23
CA VAL A 79 25.15 -9.20 15.00
C VAL A 79 26.20 -8.34 14.28
N PRO A 80 27.46 -8.78 14.21
CA PRO A 80 28.51 -8.02 13.54
C PRO A 80 28.17 -7.83 12.06
N ASP A 81 28.49 -6.64 11.54
CA ASP A 81 28.27 -6.22 10.15
C ASP A 81 26.82 -6.26 9.64
N TYR A 82 25.83 -6.47 10.50
CA TYR A 82 24.41 -6.50 10.12
C TYR A 82 23.98 -5.24 9.34
N CYS A 83 24.28 -4.06 9.87
CA CYS A 83 23.92 -2.79 9.21
C CYS A 83 24.61 -2.63 7.85
N LYS A 84 25.87 -3.05 7.74
CA LYS A 84 26.60 -2.98 6.46
C LYS A 84 25.97 -3.92 5.43
N HIS A 85 25.60 -5.13 5.84
CA HIS A 85 24.97 -6.14 4.99
C HIS A 85 23.60 -5.68 4.48
N VAL A 86 22.72 -5.21 5.37
CA VAL A 86 21.39 -4.70 5.00
C VAL A 86 21.52 -3.50 4.07
N MET A 87 22.42 -2.55 4.37
CA MET A 87 22.60 -1.39 3.52
C MET A 87 23.22 -1.72 2.16
N PHE A 88 24.09 -2.73 2.08
CA PHE A 88 24.62 -3.21 0.82
C PHE A 88 23.51 -3.80 -0.06
N GLN A 89 22.64 -4.64 0.50
CA GLN A 89 21.47 -5.18 -0.22
C GLN A 89 20.55 -4.06 -0.73
N GLY A 90 20.24 -3.07 0.11
CA GLY A 90 19.41 -1.92 -0.29
C GLY A 90 20.02 -1.12 -1.45
N LYS A 91 21.33 -0.84 -1.39
CA LYS A 91 22.05 -0.18 -2.49
C LYS A 91 22.02 -1.00 -3.77
N PHE A 92 22.20 -2.32 -3.67
CA PHE A 92 22.10 -3.20 -4.83
C PHE A 92 20.71 -3.12 -5.49
N PHE A 93 19.63 -3.15 -4.71
CA PHE A 93 18.27 -3.02 -5.25
C PHE A 93 18.02 -1.65 -5.89
N LEU A 94 18.55 -0.56 -5.33
CA LEU A 94 18.50 0.75 -5.97
C LEU A 94 19.24 0.80 -7.30
N VAL A 95 20.42 0.19 -7.38
CA VAL A 95 21.19 0.13 -8.63
C VAL A 95 20.41 -0.64 -9.69
N VAL A 96 19.84 -1.80 -9.34
CA VAL A 96 19.01 -2.58 -10.26
C VAL A 96 17.77 -1.80 -10.71
N ASN A 97 17.05 -1.16 -9.79
CA ASN A 97 15.89 -0.31 -10.10
C ASN A 97 16.25 0.81 -11.09
N ASN A 98 17.34 1.52 -10.81
CA ASN A 98 17.81 2.60 -11.67
C ASN A 98 18.28 2.12 -13.04
N ILE A 99 18.95 0.96 -13.13
CA ILE A 99 19.38 0.39 -14.42
C ILE A 99 18.17 0.05 -15.28
N ILE A 100 17.13 -0.56 -14.70
CA ILE A 100 15.91 -0.90 -15.44
C ILE A 100 15.19 0.38 -15.88
N ALA A 101 15.01 1.35 -14.99
CA ALA A 101 14.42 2.64 -15.33
C ALA A 101 15.20 3.37 -16.43
N LEU A 102 16.54 3.42 -16.34
CA LEU A 102 17.38 4.00 -17.40
C LEU A 102 17.19 3.28 -18.73
N SER A 103 17.14 1.95 -18.69
CA SER A 103 16.91 1.13 -19.89
C SER A 103 15.56 1.48 -20.53
N SER A 104 14.49 1.57 -19.73
CA SER A 104 13.18 2.00 -20.20
C SER A 104 13.21 3.40 -20.83
N ILE A 105 13.88 4.36 -20.21
CA ILE A 105 14.04 5.73 -20.72
C ILE A 105 14.79 5.72 -22.06
N THR A 106 15.88 4.95 -22.16
CA THR A 106 16.67 4.88 -23.40
C THR A 106 15.89 4.27 -24.56
N ILE A 107 15.02 3.29 -24.29
CA ILE A 107 14.18 2.66 -25.31
C ILE A 107 13.04 3.61 -25.72
N ALA A 108 12.43 4.32 -24.76
CA ALA A 108 11.39 5.31 -25.02
C ALA A 108 11.91 6.52 -25.83
N GLY A 109 13.21 6.82 -25.77
CA GLY A 109 13.83 7.90 -26.54
C GLY A 109 13.53 9.31 -26.02
N ASN A 110 12.89 9.45 -24.85
CA ASN A 110 12.55 10.73 -24.25
C ASN A 110 13.53 11.12 -23.13
N ALA A 111 14.36 12.14 -23.39
CA ALA A 111 15.35 12.64 -22.43
C ALA A 111 14.74 13.35 -21.22
N VAL A 112 13.49 13.82 -21.30
CA VAL A 112 12.79 14.49 -20.19
C VAL A 112 12.58 13.54 -19.01
N LEU A 113 12.30 12.26 -19.28
CA LEU A 113 12.12 11.23 -18.26
C LEU A 113 13.39 10.98 -17.41
N LEU A 114 14.57 11.34 -17.92
CA LEU A 114 15.80 11.32 -17.13
C LEU A 114 15.70 12.30 -15.95
N THR A 115 15.10 13.46 -16.18
CA THR A 115 14.85 14.48 -15.16
C THR A 115 13.95 13.93 -14.07
N THR A 116 12.88 13.23 -14.45
CA THR A 116 11.97 12.55 -13.54
C THR A 116 12.73 11.54 -12.67
N LEU A 117 13.58 10.69 -13.29
CA LEU A 117 14.40 9.74 -12.54
C LEU A 117 15.37 10.43 -11.56
N CYS A 118 15.98 11.55 -11.96
CA CYS A 118 16.85 12.35 -11.09
C CYS A 118 16.08 12.94 -9.90
N VAL A 119 14.90 13.50 -10.13
CA VAL A 119 14.02 14.03 -9.07
C VAL A 119 13.58 12.92 -8.13
N ALA A 120 13.13 11.78 -8.67
CA ALA A 120 12.71 10.62 -7.89
C ALA A 120 13.83 10.15 -6.94
N ASN A 121 15.07 10.07 -7.45
CA ASN A 121 16.23 9.70 -6.65
C ASN A 121 16.55 10.77 -5.59
N LEU A 122 16.49 12.05 -5.92
CA LEU A 122 16.73 13.12 -4.95
C LEU A 122 15.72 13.05 -3.80
N LEU A 123 14.43 12.97 -4.10
CA LEU A 123 13.36 12.84 -3.10
C LEU A 123 13.57 11.57 -2.27
N GLY A 124 13.82 10.43 -2.92
CA GLY A 124 14.05 9.16 -2.24
C GLY A 124 15.27 9.16 -1.32
N ILE A 125 16.37 9.79 -1.74
CA ILE A 125 17.57 9.95 -0.91
C ILE A 125 17.26 10.83 0.30
N ILE A 126 16.48 11.90 0.14
CA ILE A 126 16.04 12.73 1.28
C ILE A 126 15.19 11.89 2.25
N ILE A 127 14.25 11.08 1.75
CA ILE A 127 13.46 10.15 2.59
C ILE A 127 14.39 9.23 3.39
N TRP A 128 15.33 8.56 2.71
CA TRP A 128 16.25 7.63 3.38
C TRP A 128 17.13 8.36 4.40
N PHE A 129 17.68 9.51 4.03
CA PHE A 129 18.63 10.26 4.83
C PHE A 129 18.00 10.82 6.11
N LEU A 130 16.79 11.38 6.03
CA LEU A 130 16.06 11.87 7.21
C LEU A 130 15.69 10.70 8.15
N ASN A 131 15.26 9.58 7.60
CA ASN A 131 14.81 8.42 8.38
C ASN A 131 15.94 7.62 9.02
N ARG A 132 17.18 7.77 8.52
CA ARG A 132 18.36 7.16 9.12
C ARG A 132 18.68 7.67 10.52
N SER A 133 18.28 8.91 10.83
CA SER A 133 18.52 9.55 12.13
C SER A 133 17.23 9.88 12.89
N ASN A 134 16.12 10.08 12.19
CA ASN A 134 14.83 10.46 12.78
C ASN A 134 13.72 9.49 12.36
N SER A 135 13.85 8.20 12.63
CA SER A 135 12.84 7.21 12.22
C SER A 135 11.46 7.39 12.86
N HIS A 136 11.34 8.21 13.92
CA HIS A 136 10.03 8.57 14.46
C HIS A 136 9.18 9.39 13.45
N LEU A 137 9.83 10.11 12.53
CA LEU A 137 9.18 10.93 11.49
C LEU A 137 8.86 10.16 10.20
N PHE A 138 9.19 8.87 10.11
CA PHE A 138 9.06 8.09 8.88
C PHE A 138 7.70 8.23 8.21
N THR A 139 6.64 8.08 8.98
CA THR A 139 5.27 8.18 8.48
C THR A 139 5.03 9.53 7.82
N ALA A 140 5.33 10.64 8.51
CA ALA A 140 5.12 11.99 8.00
C ALA A 140 5.99 12.29 6.77
N ILE A 141 7.25 11.86 6.79
CA ILE A 141 8.19 12.02 5.67
C ILE A 141 7.67 11.28 4.44
N CYS A 142 7.30 10.00 4.57
CA CYS A 142 6.73 9.25 3.45
C CYS A 142 5.47 9.92 2.89
N TYR A 143 4.53 10.38 3.74
CA TYR A 143 3.36 11.12 3.25
C TYR A 143 3.72 12.34 2.43
N PHE A 144 4.57 13.19 2.99
CA PHE A 144 4.96 14.44 2.35
C PHE A 144 5.61 14.18 0.99
N PHE A 145 6.53 13.21 0.91
CA PHE A 145 7.23 12.93 -0.35
C PHE A 145 6.38 12.15 -1.35
N PHE A 146 5.53 11.21 -0.94
CA PHE A 146 4.58 10.57 -1.85
C PHE A 146 3.56 11.58 -2.40
N LEU A 147 3.06 12.50 -1.56
CA LEU A 147 2.18 13.58 -1.98
C LEU A 147 2.87 14.49 -3.02
N ILE A 148 4.09 14.97 -2.72
CA ILE A 148 4.86 15.78 -3.65
C ILE A 148 5.06 15.05 -4.98
N SER A 149 5.33 13.76 -4.93
CA SER A 149 5.62 12.97 -6.13
C SER A 149 4.39 12.79 -7.00
N ILE A 150 3.22 12.56 -6.40
CA ILE A 150 1.95 12.54 -7.12
C ILE A 150 1.64 13.93 -7.70
N LEU A 151 1.80 15.00 -6.91
CA LEU A 151 1.58 16.36 -7.40
C LEU A 151 2.49 16.71 -8.57
N ILE A 152 3.76 16.28 -8.55
CA ILE A 152 4.68 16.46 -9.67
C ILE A 152 4.16 15.71 -10.90
N CYS A 153 3.80 14.43 -10.78
CA CYS A 153 3.35 13.64 -11.95
C CYS A 153 2.00 14.10 -12.51
N VAL A 154 1.12 14.69 -11.70
CA VAL A 154 -0.25 15.04 -12.10
C VAL A 154 -0.39 16.51 -12.51
N LEU A 155 0.36 17.43 -11.90
CA LEU A 155 0.23 18.87 -12.16
C LEU A 155 1.29 19.42 -13.13
N ILE A 156 2.33 18.64 -13.43
CA ILE A 156 3.44 19.07 -14.26
C ILE A 156 3.55 18.09 -15.42
N ASP A 157 3.11 18.52 -16.61
CA ASP A 157 3.11 17.67 -17.81
C ASP A 157 4.50 17.14 -18.15
N GLN A 158 5.54 17.98 -18.00
CA GLN A 158 6.93 17.60 -18.26
C GLN A 158 7.91 18.38 -17.38
N LEU A 159 8.79 17.67 -16.68
CA LEU A 159 9.86 18.27 -15.89
C LEU A 159 10.95 18.87 -16.79
N SER A 160 11.31 20.14 -16.57
CA SER A 160 12.36 20.79 -17.35
C SER A 160 13.73 20.12 -17.20
N LEU A 161 14.45 19.90 -18.31
CA LEU A 161 15.77 19.24 -18.32
C LEU A 161 16.80 19.95 -17.41
N TRP A 162 16.65 21.26 -17.19
CA TRP A 162 17.52 22.04 -16.28
C TRP A 162 17.42 21.60 -14.81
N LEU A 163 16.37 20.86 -14.44
CA LEU A 163 16.23 20.33 -13.08
C LEU A 163 17.20 19.16 -12.82
N ALA A 164 17.66 18.45 -13.85
CA ALA A 164 18.61 17.35 -13.71
C ALA A 164 19.95 17.78 -13.08
N PRO A 165 20.66 18.83 -13.57
CA PRO A 165 21.87 19.32 -12.91
C PRO A 165 21.60 19.89 -11.51
N ILE A 166 20.43 20.48 -11.26
CA ILE A 166 20.03 20.93 -9.92
C ILE A 166 19.91 19.74 -8.96
N CYS A 167 19.32 18.63 -9.42
CA CYS A 167 19.23 17.40 -8.64
C CYS A 167 20.62 16.81 -8.35
N ALA A 168 21.55 16.88 -9.31
CA ALA A 168 22.94 16.46 -9.09
C ALA A 168 23.64 17.31 -8.02
N LEU A 169 23.46 18.64 -8.04
CA LEU A 169 23.96 19.52 -6.99
C LEU A 169 23.32 19.21 -5.62
N GLY A 170 22.02 18.94 -5.59
CA GLY A 170 21.30 18.50 -4.40
C GLY A 170 21.88 17.20 -3.83
N PHE A 171 22.19 16.22 -4.69
CA PHE A 171 22.83 14.98 -4.29
C PHE A 171 24.20 15.22 -3.64
N ILE A 172 25.04 16.05 -4.26
CA ILE A 172 26.34 16.43 -3.72
C ILE A 172 26.16 17.09 -2.34
N GLY A 173 25.20 18.01 -2.21
CA GLY A 173 24.87 18.67 -0.95
C GLY A 173 24.51 17.68 0.16
N ILE A 174 23.68 16.68 -0.14
CA ILE A 174 23.29 15.64 0.84
C ILE A 174 24.49 14.76 1.22
N VAL A 175 25.33 14.38 0.26
CA VAL A 175 26.54 13.59 0.52
C VAL A 175 27.51 14.36 1.43
N LEU A 176 27.68 15.67 1.20
CA LEU A 176 28.49 16.52 2.06
C LEU A 176 27.88 16.68 3.47
N ALA A 177 26.55 16.81 3.55
CA ALA A 177 25.80 16.87 4.81
C ALA A 177 25.73 15.53 5.57
N HIS A 178 26.25 14.43 5.01
CA HIS A 178 26.28 13.13 5.67
C HIS A 178 26.99 13.17 7.03
N LYS A 179 27.99 14.04 7.21
CA LYS A 179 28.76 14.14 8.46
C LYS A 179 28.00 14.86 9.58
N THR A 180 26.99 15.65 9.26
CA THR A 180 26.25 16.47 10.24
C THR A 180 25.27 15.63 11.08
N PHE A 181 24.86 14.46 10.60
CA PHE A 181 23.94 13.56 11.28
C PHE A 181 24.70 12.41 11.96
N THR A 182 25.26 12.69 13.13
CA THR A 182 26.13 11.77 13.89
C THR A 182 25.39 10.61 14.56
N ASN A 183 24.07 10.67 14.68
CA ASN A 183 23.23 9.66 15.35
C ASN A 183 22.62 8.63 14.39
N ALA A 184 23.32 8.28 13.31
CA ALA A 184 22.85 7.26 12.37
C ALA A 184 22.61 5.92 13.05
N TYR A 185 21.42 5.34 12.84
CA TYR A 185 21.02 4.01 13.32
C TYR A 185 21.04 3.85 14.84
N ARG A 186 21.11 4.90 15.65
CA ARG A 186 21.12 4.75 17.11
C ARG A 186 19.78 4.22 17.62
N TRP A 187 19.80 3.34 18.62
CA TRP A 187 18.56 2.84 19.21
C TRP A 187 17.70 3.97 19.79
N HIS A 188 16.39 3.92 19.55
CA HIS A 188 15.44 4.89 20.07
C HIS A 188 14.08 4.24 20.37
N SER A 189 13.46 4.61 21.50
CA SER A 189 12.20 4.02 21.97
C SER A 189 11.04 4.25 21.00
N ASP A 190 10.95 5.45 20.43
CA ASP A 190 9.85 5.82 19.56
C ASP A 190 9.91 5.09 18.22
N SER A 191 11.13 4.76 17.77
CA SER A 191 11.37 3.92 16.61
C SER A 191 10.84 2.50 16.82
N LEU A 192 10.96 1.97 18.04
CA LEU A 192 10.39 0.67 18.40
C LEU A 192 8.87 0.71 18.43
N ALA A 193 8.26 1.79 18.91
CA ALA A 193 6.81 1.98 18.83
C ALA A 193 6.34 2.02 17.36
N ASN A 194 6.98 2.83 16.50
CA ASN A 194 6.67 2.92 15.07
C ASN A 194 6.90 1.60 14.33
N TYR A 195 7.99 0.89 14.62
CA TYR A 195 8.29 -0.42 14.04
C TYR A 195 7.22 -1.45 14.42
N ARG A 196 6.84 -1.52 15.70
CA ARG A 196 5.76 -2.41 16.17
C ARG A 196 4.42 -2.04 15.53
N GLN A 197 4.10 -0.76 15.45
CA GLN A 197 2.87 -0.29 14.82
C GLN A 197 2.84 -0.67 13.34
N GLY A 198 3.91 -0.44 12.57
CA GLY A 198 3.92 -0.77 11.15
C GLY A 198 4.05 -2.27 10.85
N LEU A 199 4.63 -3.08 11.76
CA LEU A 199 4.47 -4.54 11.70
C LEU A 199 3.01 -4.96 11.92
N GLN A 200 2.33 -4.38 12.92
CA GLN A 200 0.97 -4.79 13.28
C GLN A 200 -0.11 -4.30 12.32
N SER A 201 0.09 -3.13 11.72
CA SER A 201 -0.90 -2.48 10.86
C SER A 201 -0.56 -2.57 9.38
N GLY A 202 0.61 -3.05 8.98
CA GLY A 202 1.01 -3.09 7.57
C GLY A 202 1.14 -1.69 6.96
N TRP A 203 1.73 -0.75 7.73
CA TRP A 203 1.77 0.69 7.47
C TRP A 203 0.40 1.38 7.60
N SER A 204 0.06 1.77 8.83
CA SER A 204 -1.03 2.72 9.09
C SER A 204 -0.56 4.18 8.86
N PRO A 205 -1.17 4.96 7.94
CA PRO A 205 -1.11 6.40 7.87
C PRO A 205 -1.45 7.10 9.15
N ILE A 206 -2.28 6.43 9.94
CA ILE A 206 -3.04 7.08 10.98
C ILE A 206 -2.18 7.08 12.25
N PRO A 207 -1.88 8.27 12.81
CA PRO A 207 -1.19 8.38 14.09
C PRO A 207 -1.91 7.57 15.16
N SER A 208 -1.16 6.97 16.08
CA SER A 208 -1.64 5.95 17.04
C SER A 208 -2.72 6.40 18.05
N GLY A 209 -3.21 7.64 17.98
CA GLY A 209 -4.35 8.15 18.77
C GLY A 209 -5.41 8.91 17.96
N PHE A 210 -5.23 9.08 16.65
CA PHE A 210 -6.15 9.85 15.83
C PHE A 210 -7.47 9.08 15.66
N LEU A 211 -8.60 9.63 16.09
CA LEU A 211 -9.94 9.01 15.99
C LEU A 211 -10.14 7.68 16.75
N SER A 212 -9.22 7.26 17.61
CA SER A 212 -9.28 5.95 18.31
C SER A 212 -10.56 5.77 19.16
N ASN A 213 -11.09 6.86 19.73
CA ASN A 213 -12.28 6.83 20.57
C ASN A 213 -13.60 6.73 19.79
N TYR A 214 -13.61 7.12 18.51
CA TYR A 214 -14.84 7.21 17.69
C TYR A 214 -15.17 5.90 16.97
N GLY A 215 -14.27 4.91 17.01
CA GLY A 215 -14.37 3.66 16.24
C GLY A 215 -14.89 2.45 17.01
N ASN A 216 -15.28 2.59 18.28
CA ASN A 216 -15.59 1.43 19.14
C ASN A 216 -16.81 0.62 18.68
N ALA A 217 -17.86 1.28 18.17
CA ALA A 217 -19.05 0.60 17.64
C ALA A 217 -18.72 -0.21 16.37
N ILE A 218 -17.96 0.38 15.45
CA ILE A 218 -17.48 -0.27 14.22
C ILE A 218 -16.62 -1.49 14.57
N ASN A 219 -15.71 -1.34 15.53
CA ASN A 219 -14.85 -2.44 16.00
C ASN A 219 -15.66 -3.59 16.61
N LYS A 220 -16.74 -3.31 17.35
CA LYS A 220 -17.63 -4.35 17.88
C LYS A 220 -18.38 -5.08 16.76
N GLN A 221 -18.90 -4.36 15.77
CA GLN A 221 -19.65 -4.96 14.66
C GLN A 221 -18.78 -5.85 13.77
N LEU A 222 -17.51 -5.47 13.58
CA LEU A 222 -16.54 -6.18 12.74
C LEU A 222 -15.73 -7.23 13.50
N PHE A 223 -15.99 -7.49 14.78
CA PHE A 223 -15.31 -8.57 15.52
C PHE A 223 -15.62 -9.94 14.87
N PRO A 224 -14.65 -10.85 14.64
CA PRO A 224 -13.25 -10.83 15.10
C PRO A 224 -12.25 -10.18 14.12
N LEU A 225 -12.67 -9.64 12.98
CA LEU A 225 -11.75 -8.96 12.04
C LEU A 225 -11.05 -7.76 12.70
N SER A 226 -11.80 -6.96 13.45
CA SER A 226 -11.26 -5.84 14.24
C SER A 226 -10.23 -6.25 15.30
N TYR A 227 -10.25 -7.51 15.76
CA TYR A 227 -9.24 -8.03 16.70
C TYR A 227 -7.87 -8.19 16.02
N PHE A 228 -7.85 -8.64 14.76
CA PHE A 228 -6.60 -8.78 14.00
C PHE A 228 -6.04 -7.43 13.57
N VAL A 229 -6.88 -6.50 13.14
CA VAL A 229 -6.43 -5.20 12.60
C VAL A 229 -6.25 -4.14 13.71
N GLY A 230 -6.96 -4.30 14.83
CA GLY A 230 -6.98 -3.36 15.95
C GLY A 230 -7.79 -2.11 15.65
N ALA A 231 -7.52 -1.04 16.41
CA ALA A 231 -8.21 0.24 16.27
C ALA A 231 -7.99 0.93 14.90
N SER A 232 -6.96 0.52 14.15
CA SER A 232 -6.68 1.09 12.83
C SER A 232 -7.84 0.87 11.85
N LEU A 233 -8.49 -0.30 11.86
CA LEU A 233 -9.59 -0.61 10.93
C LEU A 233 -10.72 0.44 10.98
N SER A 234 -11.16 0.79 12.19
CA SER A 234 -12.20 1.79 12.36
C SER A 234 -11.72 3.20 12.05
N GLN A 235 -10.47 3.54 12.37
CA GLN A 235 -9.88 4.81 11.97
C GLN A 235 -9.87 4.99 10.45
N TYR A 236 -9.50 3.95 9.69
CA TYR A 236 -9.54 3.99 8.22
C TYR A 236 -10.95 4.11 7.67
N LEU A 237 -11.91 3.38 8.23
CA LEU A 237 -13.29 3.46 7.77
C LEU A 237 -13.89 4.86 8.01
N ILE A 238 -13.57 5.49 9.14
CA ILE A 238 -13.95 6.87 9.39
C ILE A 238 -13.25 7.81 8.40
N LEU A 239 -11.96 7.59 8.14
CA LEU A 239 -11.20 8.41 7.20
C LEU A 239 -11.75 8.30 5.77
N ILE A 240 -12.10 7.10 5.30
CA ILE A 240 -12.77 6.92 4.01
C ILE A 240 -14.09 7.68 4.00
N ALA A 241 -14.92 7.58 5.04
CA ALA A 241 -16.17 8.32 5.09
C ALA A 241 -15.96 9.85 5.03
N ILE A 242 -14.88 10.38 5.64
CA ILE A 242 -14.50 11.79 5.53
C ILE A 242 -14.06 12.12 4.09
N PHE A 243 -13.22 11.30 3.47
CA PHE A 243 -12.80 11.48 2.07
C PHE A 243 -13.99 11.46 1.11
N CYS A 244 -14.93 10.55 1.32
CA CYS A 244 -16.20 10.49 0.60
C CYS A 244 -16.97 11.81 0.71
N GLY A 245 -17.10 12.36 1.92
CA GLY A 245 -17.75 13.66 2.13
C GLY A 245 -17.02 14.80 1.42
N MET A 246 -15.69 14.85 1.51
CA MET A 246 -14.87 15.85 0.83
C MET A 246 -15.01 15.75 -0.70
N ALA A 247 -14.97 14.54 -1.26
CA ALA A 247 -15.13 14.30 -2.69
C ALA A 247 -16.49 14.83 -3.18
N VAL A 248 -17.57 14.54 -2.45
CA VAL A 248 -18.91 15.07 -2.77
C VAL A 248 -18.92 16.59 -2.71
N THR A 249 -18.33 17.21 -1.69
CA THR A 249 -18.30 18.68 -1.58
C THR A 249 -17.51 19.35 -2.70
N VAL A 250 -16.34 18.80 -3.08
CA VAL A 250 -15.54 19.34 -4.18
C VAL A 250 -16.28 19.16 -5.51
N ASN A 251 -16.98 18.04 -5.67
CA ASN A 251 -17.76 17.75 -6.87
C ASN A 251 -18.92 18.74 -7.10
N LEU A 252 -19.40 19.42 -6.06
CA LEU A 252 -20.37 20.51 -6.21
C LEU A 252 -19.79 21.73 -6.95
N PHE A 253 -18.46 21.88 -6.98
CA PHE A 253 -17.78 23.02 -7.59
C PHE A 253 -17.05 22.65 -8.88
N ILE A 254 -16.46 21.45 -8.94
CA ILE A 254 -15.64 20.97 -10.06
C ILE A 254 -16.08 19.54 -10.36
N ASN A 255 -16.45 19.22 -11.61
CA ASN A 255 -16.78 17.84 -11.98
C ASN A 255 -15.53 16.95 -11.84
N ILE A 256 -15.51 16.09 -10.82
CA ILE A 256 -14.37 15.22 -10.48
C ILE A 256 -14.81 13.76 -10.31
N ILE A 257 -15.92 13.36 -10.92
CA ILE A 257 -16.55 12.04 -10.70
C ILE A 257 -15.55 10.90 -10.93
N GLU A 258 -14.88 10.87 -12.09
CA GLU A 258 -13.94 9.80 -12.47
C GLU A 258 -12.75 9.72 -11.49
N HIS A 259 -12.15 10.87 -11.18
CA HIS A 259 -11.04 10.94 -10.23
C HIS A 259 -11.46 10.52 -8.82
N ALA A 260 -12.66 10.89 -8.37
CA ALA A 260 -13.18 10.53 -7.06
C ALA A 260 -13.41 9.01 -6.96
N VAL A 261 -14.02 8.39 -7.98
CA VAL A 261 -14.23 6.94 -8.07
C VAL A 261 -12.90 6.19 -8.05
N PHE A 262 -11.91 6.66 -8.82
CA PHE A 262 -10.57 6.09 -8.85
C PHE A 262 -9.90 6.11 -7.46
N ILE A 263 -9.95 7.27 -6.78
CA ILE A 263 -9.40 7.42 -5.42
C ILE A 263 -10.12 6.52 -4.41
N LEU A 264 -11.44 6.40 -4.50
CA LEU A 264 -12.22 5.52 -3.61
C LEU A 264 -11.82 4.05 -3.78
N THR A 265 -11.58 3.60 -5.02
CA THR A 265 -11.15 2.23 -5.29
C THR A 265 -9.72 1.95 -4.78
N LEU A 266 -8.83 2.96 -4.79
CA LEU A 266 -7.51 2.89 -4.16
C LEU A 266 -7.59 2.80 -2.62
N LEU A 267 -8.47 3.60 -2.00
CA LEU A 267 -8.68 3.58 -0.55
C LEU A 267 -9.27 2.25 -0.08
N LEU A 268 -10.18 1.67 -0.87
CA LEU A 268 -10.71 0.33 -0.68
C LEU A 268 -9.59 -0.71 -0.62
N PHE A 269 -8.71 -0.69 -1.61
CA PHE A 269 -7.58 -1.63 -1.68
C PHE A 269 -6.65 -1.50 -0.47
N THR A 270 -6.44 -0.27 -0.01
CA THR A 270 -5.67 0.01 1.19
C THR A 270 -6.27 -0.71 2.40
N ILE A 271 -7.59 -0.55 2.66
CA ILE A 271 -8.27 -1.23 3.78
C ILE A 271 -8.18 -2.75 3.69
N VAL A 272 -8.41 -3.31 2.50
CA VAL A 272 -8.35 -4.75 2.28
C VAL A 272 -6.95 -5.28 2.55
N THR A 273 -5.93 -4.64 2.00
CA THR A 273 -4.52 -5.05 2.18
C THR A 273 -4.14 -5.04 3.65
N LEU A 274 -4.46 -3.98 4.39
CA LEU A 274 -4.17 -3.89 5.83
C LEU A 274 -4.85 -4.99 6.62
N SER A 275 -6.11 -5.28 6.28
CA SER A 275 -6.93 -6.28 6.96
C SER A 275 -6.34 -7.68 6.81
N LEU A 276 -5.92 -8.03 5.59
CA LEU A 276 -5.37 -9.35 5.27
C LEU A 276 -3.95 -9.51 5.77
N TRP A 277 -3.15 -8.44 5.72
CA TRP A 277 -1.78 -8.47 6.19
C TRP A 277 -1.69 -8.63 7.71
N SER A 278 -2.52 -7.87 8.45
CA SER A 278 -2.62 -7.97 9.91
C SER A 278 -3.06 -9.36 10.36
N LYS A 279 -3.94 -10.01 9.60
CA LYS A 279 -4.40 -11.39 9.84
C LYS A 279 -3.27 -12.41 9.70
N ILE A 280 -2.43 -12.32 8.66
CA ILE A 280 -1.35 -13.29 8.42
C ILE A 280 -0.20 -13.17 9.42
N GLN A 281 0.15 -11.94 9.83
CA GLN A 281 1.30 -11.76 10.72
C GLN A 281 1.02 -12.16 12.18
N LYS A 282 -0.25 -12.20 12.58
CA LYS A 282 -0.63 -12.43 13.97
C LYS A 282 -1.01 -13.89 14.23
N GLN A 283 -0.05 -14.81 14.04
CA GLN A 283 -0.24 -16.23 14.40
C GLN A 283 -0.59 -16.38 15.89
N ASN A 284 0.07 -15.64 16.78
CA ASN A 284 -0.22 -15.65 18.22
C ASN A 284 -1.61 -15.06 18.55
N SER A 285 -2.16 -14.19 17.70
CA SER A 285 -3.52 -13.68 17.90
C SER A 285 -4.58 -14.72 17.54
N TRP A 286 -4.29 -15.66 16.63
CA TRP A 286 -5.19 -16.79 16.43
C TRP A 286 -5.28 -17.65 17.69
N GLU A 287 -4.14 -17.94 18.31
CA GLU A 287 -4.09 -18.70 19.58
C GLU A 287 -4.87 -17.98 20.69
N LEU A 288 -4.62 -16.68 20.88
CA LEU A 288 -5.36 -15.86 21.85
C LEU A 288 -6.86 -15.76 21.54
N LEU A 289 -7.25 -15.61 20.27
CA LEU A 289 -8.65 -15.57 19.87
C LEU A 289 -9.37 -16.87 20.23
N PHE A 290 -8.70 -18.02 20.12
CA PHE A 290 -9.26 -19.32 20.53
C PHE A 290 -9.33 -19.51 22.04
N THR A 291 -8.51 -18.80 22.83
CA THR A 291 -8.61 -18.81 24.29
C THR A 291 -9.78 -17.98 24.84
N LEU A 292 -10.35 -17.08 24.02
CA LEU A 292 -11.48 -16.28 24.47
C LEU A 292 -12.74 -17.16 24.61
N PRO A 293 -13.53 -17.02 25.69
CA PRO A 293 -14.72 -17.83 25.95
C PRO A 293 -15.93 -17.36 25.12
N ILE A 294 -15.69 -17.08 23.83
CA ILE A 294 -16.67 -16.59 22.86
C ILE A 294 -16.97 -17.68 21.81
N TYR A 295 -15.99 -18.54 21.51
CA TYR A 295 -16.10 -19.54 20.46
C TYR A 295 -15.91 -20.94 21.02
N ASN A 296 -16.85 -21.84 20.70
CA ASN A 296 -16.81 -23.23 21.14
C ASN A 296 -15.82 -24.10 20.33
N SER A 297 -15.36 -23.62 19.17
CA SER A 297 -14.40 -24.34 18.33
C SER A 297 -13.58 -23.39 17.45
N SER A 298 -12.42 -23.84 16.99
CA SER A 298 -11.59 -23.11 16.01
C SER A 298 -12.32 -22.88 14.69
N TYR A 299 -13.17 -23.83 14.28
CA TYR A 299 -14.01 -23.69 13.09
C TYR A 299 -15.04 -22.56 13.25
N SER A 300 -15.71 -22.47 14.41
CA SER A 300 -16.68 -21.41 14.71
C SER A 300 -16.05 -20.01 14.63
N ALA A 301 -14.84 -19.84 15.13
CA ALA A 301 -14.09 -18.58 15.04
C ALA A 301 -13.72 -18.23 13.59
N LYS A 302 -13.29 -19.20 12.78
CA LYS A 302 -12.98 -19.00 11.36
C LYS A 302 -14.24 -18.63 10.54
N VAL A 303 -15.38 -19.24 10.82
CA VAL A 303 -16.67 -18.88 10.21
C VAL A 303 -17.10 -17.47 10.61
N ALA A 304 -16.93 -17.10 11.88
CA ALA A 304 -17.22 -15.75 12.36
C ALA A 304 -16.35 -14.70 11.64
N LEU A 305 -15.07 -15.00 11.38
CA LEU A 305 -14.20 -14.12 10.60
C LEU A 305 -14.70 -13.90 9.16
N SER A 306 -15.12 -14.96 8.47
CA SER A 306 -15.71 -14.86 7.12
C SER A 306 -16.97 -14.01 7.10
N HIS A 307 -17.81 -14.16 8.13
CA HIS A 307 -19.01 -13.33 8.29
C HIS A 307 -18.65 -11.85 8.54
N SER A 308 -17.60 -11.56 9.31
CA SER A 308 -17.14 -10.18 9.52
C SER A 308 -16.50 -9.56 8.27
N ALA A 309 -15.82 -10.35 7.44
CA ALA A 309 -15.36 -9.90 6.11
C ALA A 309 -16.55 -9.58 5.18
N PHE A 310 -17.62 -10.37 5.25
CA PHE A 310 -18.86 -10.09 4.50
C PHE A 310 -19.57 -8.82 4.99
N LYS A 311 -19.65 -8.60 6.30
CA LYS A 311 -20.16 -7.33 6.87
C LYS A 311 -19.35 -6.13 6.41
N LEU A 312 -18.02 -6.24 6.40
CA LEU A 312 -17.14 -5.18 5.89
C LEU A 312 -17.43 -4.88 4.41
N ALA A 313 -17.57 -5.91 3.57
CA ALA A 313 -17.91 -5.74 2.16
C ALA A 313 -19.25 -5.01 1.95
N ILE A 314 -20.30 -5.37 2.71
CA ILE A 314 -21.60 -4.68 2.66
C ILE A 314 -21.46 -3.22 3.07
N MET A 315 -20.75 -2.94 4.16
CA MET A 315 -20.60 -1.59 4.68
C MET A 315 -19.85 -0.67 3.69
N ILE A 316 -18.82 -1.21 3.04
CA ILE A 316 -18.09 -0.51 1.97
C ILE A 316 -19.00 -0.29 0.76
N ALA A 317 -19.74 -1.32 0.32
CA ALA A 317 -20.65 -1.22 -0.81
C ALA A 317 -21.72 -0.14 -0.57
N ALA A 318 -22.30 -0.10 0.63
CA ALA A 318 -23.27 0.92 1.02
C ALA A 318 -22.66 2.33 1.02
N LEU A 319 -21.47 2.48 1.60
CA LEU A 319 -20.75 3.76 1.62
C LEU A 319 -20.48 4.25 0.19
N PHE A 320 -19.95 3.38 -0.67
CA PHE A 320 -19.59 3.73 -2.05
C PHE A 320 -20.80 3.98 -2.93
N PHE A 321 -21.89 3.24 -2.72
CA PHE A 321 -23.17 3.49 -3.39
C PHE A 321 -23.70 4.89 -3.06
N ILE A 322 -23.76 5.25 -1.78
CA ILE A 322 -24.24 6.57 -1.33
C ILE A 322 -23.37 7.68 -1.93
N THR A 323 -22.05 7.48 -1.97
CA THR A 323 -21.13 8.52 -2.43
C THR A 323 -21.17 8.71 -3.92
N VAL A 324 -21.19 7.64 -4.71
CA VAL A 324 -21.32 7.76 -6.17
C VAL A 324 -22.69 8.31 -6.54
N LEU A 325 -23.76 7.91 -5.83
CA LEU A 325 -25.07 8.52 -5.99
C LEU A 325 -25.03 10.03 -5.74
N ALA A 326 -24.39 10.47 -4.66
CA ALA A 326 -24.24 11.90 -4.35
C ALA A 326 -23.35 12.66 -5.35
N LEU A 327 -22.34 12.00 -5.95
CA LEU A 327 -21.49 12.59 -7.00
C LEU A 327 -22.22 12.78 -8.33
N VAL A 328 -23.15 11.87 -8.67
CA VAL A 328 -23.84 11.87 -9.97
C VAL A 328 -25.10 12.77 -9.98
N ILE A 329 -25.79 12.90 -8.84
CA ILE A 329 -27.03 13.72 -8.72
C ILE A 329 -26.88 15.16 -9.30
N PRO A 330 -25.79 15.91 -9.03
CA PRO A 330 -25.63 17.27 -9.53
C PRO A 330 -25.55 17.41 -11.05
N HIS A 331 -25.10 16.37 -11.75
CA HIS A 331 -24.81 16.41 -13.19
C HIS A 331 -25.86 15.69 -14.06
N GLN A 332 -26.91 15.12 -13.44
CA GLN A 332 -28.04 14.46 -14.11
C GLN A 332 -27.69 13.32 -15.09
N GLU A 333 -26.51 12.70 -14.96
CA GLU A 333 -26.16 11.48 -15.70
C GLU A 333 -26.73 10.24 -15.01
N LEU A 334 -28.06 10.06 -15.07
CA LEU A 334 -28.74 8.99 -14.34
C LEU A 334 -28.60 7.62 -15.04
N PHE A 335 -27.61 6.84 -14.61
CA PHE A 335 -27.61 5.38 -14.76
C PHE A 335 -27.45 4.70 -13.39
N LEU A 336 -28.57 4.50 -12.69
CA LEU A 336 -28.64 3.78 -11.40
C LEU A 336 -27.93 2.41 -11.47
N PHE A 337 -27.98 1.77 -12.63
CA PHE A 337 -27.32 0.50 -12.89
C PHE A 337 -25.79 0.58 -12.80
N ASN A 338 -25.17 1.67 -13.25
CA ASN A 338 -23.72 1.86 -13.20
C ASN A 338 -23.26 2.09 -11.75
N ILE A 339 -24.04 2.85 -10.98
CA ILE A 339 -23.80 3.10 -9.55
C ILE A 339 -23.87 1.79 -8.76
N LEU A 340 -24.90 0.98 -9.02
CA LEU A 340 -25.09 -0.29 -8.33
C LEU A 340 -24.06 -1.33 -8.76
N GLY A 341 -23.70 -1.35 -10.05
CA GLY A 341 -22.61 -2.15 -10.59
C GLY A 341 -21.27 -1.82 -9.93
N TYR A 342 -20.94 -0.53 -9.77
CA TYR A 342 -19.73 -0.08 -9.10
C TYR A 342 -19.67 -0.52 -7.62
N ALA A 343 -20.76 -0.32 -6.87
CA ALA A 343 -20.82 -0.72 -5.47
C ALA A 343 -20.64 -2.25 -5.31
N LEU A 344 -21.25 -3.05 -6.19
CA LEU A 344 -21.09 -4.50 -6.21
C LEU A 344 -19.67 -4.92 -6.62
N ALA A 345 -19.08 -4.28 -7.62
CA ALA A 345 -17.69 -4.49 -8.03
C ALA A 345 -16.73 -4.29 -6.85
N CYS A 346 -16.88 -3.19 -6.11
CA CYS A 346 -16.10 -2.91 -4.91
C CYS A 346 -16.30 -3.98 -3.83
N ALA A 347 -17.54 -4.40 -3.57
CA ALA A 347 -17.84 -5.47 -2.62
C ALA A 347 -17.16 -6.80 -3.03
N SER A 348 -17.23 -7.13 -4.32
CA SER A 348 -16.65 -8.34 -4.88
C SER A 348 -15.12 -8.35 -4.78
N GLY A 349 -14.46 -7.21 -4.99
CA GLY A 349 -13.01 -7.07 -4.83
C GLY A 349 -12.53 -7.30 -3.40
N VAL A 350 -13.30 -6.83 -2.40
CA VAL A 350 -13.06 -7.16 -0.98
C VAL A 350 -13.16 -8.66 -0.77
N LEU A 351 -14.29 -9.26 -1.15
CA LEU A 351 -14.56 -10.68 -0.90
C LEU A 351 -13.56 -11.60 -1.62
N PHE A 352 -13.19 -11.29 -2.85
CA PHE A 352 -12.19 -12.01 -3.62
C PHE A 352 -10.81 -11.97 -2.94
N SER A 353 -10.39 -10.79 -2.48
CA SER A 353 -9.12 -10.62 -1.76
C SER A 353 -9.09 -11.41 -0.44
N PHE A 354 -10.20 -11.45 0.30
CA PHE A 354 -10.33 -12.30 1.49
C PHE A 354 -10.31 -13.80 1.15
N ALA A 355 -10.97 -14.22 0.06
CA ALA A 355 -10.96 -15.61 -0.39
C ALA A 355 -9.54 -16.07 -0.78
N ILE A 356 -8.77 -15.25 -1.52
CA ILE A 356 -7.37 -15.52 -1.84
C ILE A 356 -6.53 -15.65 -0.56
N SER A 357 -6.69 -14.72 0.38
CA SER A 357 -5.94 -14.73 1.64
C SER A 357 -6.24 -15.95 2.53
N ASN A 358 -7.44 -16.51 2.43
CA ASN A 358 -7.76 -17.74 3.16
C ASN A 358 -6.96 -18.95 2.63
N VAL A 359 -6.56 -18.94 1.35
CA VAL A 359 -5.80 -20.02 0.71
C VAL A 359 -4.29 -19.75 0.77
N CYS A 360 -3.87 -18.51 0.53
CA CYS A 360 -2.47 -18.11 0.45
C CYS A 360 -1.89 -17.84 1.84
N LYS A 361 -1.14 -18.80 2.39
CA LYS A 361 -0.42 -18.63 3.67
C LYS A 361 0.91 -17.90 3.55
N ASN A 362 1.51 -17.92 2.35
CA ASN A 362 2.76 -17.20 2.10
C ASN A 362 2.46 -15.73 1.78
N ILE A 363 3.04 -14.85 2.59
CA ILE A 363 2.83 -13.39 2.52
C ILE A 363 3.27 -12.80 1.17
N ASN A 364 4.29 -13.38 0.55
CA ASN A 364 4.81 -12.92 -0.73
C ASN A 364 3.84 -13.24 -1.87
N LEU A 365 3.31 -14.46 -1.87
CA LEU A 365 2.29 -14.88 -2.84
C LEU A 365 1.01 -14.09 -2.62
N LEU A 366 0.61 -13.85 -1.37
CA LEU A 366 -0.55 -13.01 -1.07
C LEU A 366 -0.35 -11.61 -1.65
N GLY A 367 0.80 -10.97 -1.42
CA GLY A 367 1.07 -9.63 -1.94
C GLY A 367 0.90 -9.54 -3.46
N VAL A 368 1.47 -10.50 -4.20
CA VAL A 368 1.32 -10.57 -5.67
C VAL A 368 -0.15 -10.76 -6.07
N PHE A 369 -0.87 -11.69 -5.45
CA PHE A 369 -2.29 -11.91 -5.79
C PHE A 369 -3.18 -10.74 -5.39
N LEU A 370 -2.84 -9.99 -4.33
CA LEU A 370 -3.56 -8.77 -3.98
C LEU A 370 -3.34 -7.67 -5.01
N CYS A 371 -2.10 -7.48 -5.50
CA CYS A 371 -1.83 -6.55 -6.60
C CYS A 371 -2.58 -6.94 -7.88
N LEU A 372 -2.63 -8.23 -8.23
CA LEU A 372 -3.39 -8.71 -9.40
C LEU A 372 -4.91 -8.56 -9.21
N SER A 373 -5.42 -8.90 -8.02
CA SER A 373 -6.82 -8.68 -7.62
C SER A 373 -7.21 -7.21 -7.76
N PHE A 374 -6.33 -6.30 -7.35
CA PHE A 374 -6.52 -4.87 -7.50
C PHE A 374 -6.57 -4.43 -8.96
N GLY A 375 -5.59 -4.82 -9.78
CA GLY A 375 -5.60 -4.50 -11.21
C GLY A 375 -6.86 -5.00 -11.91
N PHE A 376 -7.31 -6.21 -11.56
CA PHE A 376 -8.56 -6.76 -12.07
C PHE A 376 -9.78 -5.96 -11.61
N ASN A 377 -9.85 -5.59 -10.34
CA ASN A 377 -10.98 -4.81 -9.81
C ASN A 377 -11.03 -3.39 -10.42
N MET A 378 -9.88 -2.72 -10.59
CA MET A 378 -9.80 -1.43 -11.27
C MET A 378 -10.24 -1.54 -12.73
N GLY A 379 -9.77 -2.55 -13.46
CA GLY A 379 -10.19 -2.80 -14.83
C GLY A 379 -11.70 -3.07 -14.95
N LEU A 380 -12.25 -3.83 -14.00
CA LEU A 380 -13.68 -4.12 -13.94
C LEU A 380 -14.50 -2.87 -13.63
N VAL A 381 -14.06 -2.03 -12.70
CA VAL A 381 -14.68 -0.74 -12.38
C VAL A 381 -14.70 0.16 -13.61
N ASN A 382 -13.55 0.36 -14.28
CA ASN A 382 -13.47 1.21 -15.47
C ASN A 382 -14.38 0.67 -16.59
N TYR A 383 -14.40 -0.65 -16.82
CA TYR A 383 -15.30 -1.25 -17.79
C TYR A 383 -16.78 -0.98 -17.49
N ILE A 384 -17.19 -1.00 -16.22
CA ILE A 384 -18.56 -0.67 -15.81
C ILE A 384 -18.88 0.82 -16.05
N PHE A 385 -17.92 1.72 -15.88
CA PHE A 385 -18.13 3.14 -16.20
C PHE A 385 -18.28 3.36 -17.71
N ASP A 386 -17.47 2.70 -18.52
CA ASP A 386 -17.47 2.89 -19.97
C ASP A 386 -18.64 2.18 -20.69
N HIS A 387 -19.10 1.03 -20.16
CA HIS A 387 -20.07 0.15 -20.84
C HIS A 387 -21.28 -0.25 -19.97
N GLY A 388 -21.51 0.46 -18.86
CA GLY A 388 -22.42 0.05 -17.78
C GLY A 388 -23.92 0.04 -18.11
N ASP A 389 -24.33 0.64 -19.22
CA ASP A 389 -25.75 0.92 -19.50
C ASP A 389 -26.61 -0.34 -19.73
N SER A 390 -26.02 -1.54 -19.71
CA SER A 390 -26.73 -2.79 -19.93
C SER A 390 -27.06 -3.52 -18.62
N LEU A 391 -28.34 -3.91 -18.49
CA LEU A 391 -28.82 -4.81 -17.42
C LEU A 391 -28.03 -6.13 -17.36
N LEU A 392 -27.46 -6.56 -18.49
CA LEU A 392 -26.61 -7.75 -18.59
C LEU A 392 -25.34 -7.60 -17.74
N VAL A 393 -24.65 -6.44 -17.79
CA VAL A 393 -23.45 -6.18 -16.98
C VAL A 393 -23.79 -6.24 -15.49
N LEU A 394 -24.93 -5.69 -15.08
CA LEU A 394 -25.38 -5.76 -13.68
C LEU A 394 -25.64 -7.21 -13.22
N VAL A 395 -26.29 -8.02 -14.06
CA VAL A 395 -26.53 -9.44 -13.77
C VAL A 395 -25.20 -10.19 -13.65
N LEU A 396 -24.22 -9.92 -14.51
CA LEU A 396 -22.90 -10.54 -14.43
C LEU A 396 -22.15 -10.16 -13.15
N VAL A 397 -22.14 -8.87 -12.79
CA VAL A 397 -21.45 -8.36 -11.59
C VAL A 397 -22.12 -8.86 -10.31
N SER A 398 -23.46 -8.94 -10.28
CA SER A 398 -24.18 -9.51 -9.14
C SER A 398 -23.89 -11.02 -8.99
N LEU A 399 -23.87 -11.77 -10.09
CA LEU A 399 -23.51 -13.20 -10.08
C LEU A 399 -22.06 -13.40 -9.60
N TYR A 400 -21.13 -12.57 -10.08
CA TYR A 400 -19.75 -12.54 -9.63
C TYR A 400 -19.65 -12.27 -8.12
N THR A 401 -20.40 -11.28 -7.61
CA THR A 401 -20.42 -10.94 -6.18
C THR A 401 -20.94 -12.09 -5.32
N VAL A 402 -22.02 -12.76 -5.74
CA VAL A 402 -22.56 -13.93 -5.04
C VAL A 402 -21.57 -15.09 -5.06
N LEU A 403 -20.92 -15.33 -6.19
CA LEU A 403 -19.87 -16.34 -6.31
C LEU A 403 -18.71 -16.05 -5.35
N MET A 404 -18.26 -14.79 -5.25
CA MET A 404 -17.19 -14.38 -4.33
C MET A 404 -17.60 -14.48 -2.86
N ALA A 405 -18.85 -14.19 -2.52
CA ALA A 405 -19.39 -14.44 -1.18
C ALA A 405 -19.37 -15.94 -0.84
N GLY A 406 -19.76 -16.79 -1.79
CA GLY A 406 -19.67 -18.24 -1.68
C GLY A 406 -18.23 -18.72 -1.46
N LEU A 407 -17.29 -18.28 -2.31
CA LEU A 407 -15.88 -18.63 -2.21
C LEU A 407 -15.27 -18.19 -0.88
N ASN A 408 -15.56 -16.98 -0.41
CA ASN A 408 -15.08 -16.50 0.89
C ASN A 408 -15.58 -17.38 2.05
N ARG A 409 -16.78 -17.97 1.95
CA ARG A 409 -17.30 -18.92 2.95
C ARG A 409 -16.68 -20.32 2.83
N PHE A 410 -16.48 -20.82 1.60
CA PHE A 410 -15.90 -22.15 1.39
C PHE A 410 -14.41 -22.19 1.75
N THR A 411 -13.68 -21.12 1.45
CA THR A 411 -12.23 -21.04 1.70
C THR A 411 -11.87 -20.94 3.19
N VAL A 412 -12.85 -20.74 4.08
CA VAL A 412 -12.67 -20.74 5.55
C VAL A 412 -11.97 -21.98 6.07
N ARG A 413 -12.14 -23.13 5.40
CA ARG A 413 -11.49 -24.39 5.78
C ARG A 413 -9.97 -24.36 5.63
N TYR A 414 -9.42 -23.44 4.82
CA TYR A 414 -7.99 -23.33 4.53
C TYR A 414 -7.24 -22.32 5.40
N ILE A 415 -7.98 -21.47 6.13
CA ILE A 415 -7.44 -20.63 7.23
C ILE A 415 -6.84 -21.57 8.28
#